data_AF-A0AAD7DLG7-F1
#
_entry.id   AF-A0AAD7DLG7-F1
#
_cell.length_a   1.000
_cell.length_b   1.000
_cell.length_c   1.000
_cell.angle_alpha   90.00
_cell.angle_beta   90.00
_cell.angle_gamma   90.00
#
_symmetry.space_group_name_H-M   'P 1'
#
loop_
_entity.id
_entity.type
_entity.pdbx_description
1 polymer ?
#
loop_
_entity_poly.entity_id
_entity_poly.type
_entity_poly.pdbx_seq_one_letter_code
_entity_poly.pdbx_strand_id
1 'polypeptide(L)'
;MSSEKLDSPSSPAYSDAEKGILESLPVQMSYSPDKKSSLTKQAPLPVKTTKAKRVSKWVLWQLFFNTYRKFFTFVFGLNMIGIGLAISGHFPYAVNNSGAMVLGNLNFAILMRNEVFGRILYLIVNTCFAKWTPLWWRLGCTSVLQHLGGIHSGCALSGVLWLLLKVVNNFRHLDINHDAVLIMGVVTNVAVMISALSAFPWVRNTHHNVFERQHRFVGWIGLISTWIFVILGDTYNPTTRSWNLNGVKLIEHQDFWFTCGMTFFIALPWMCVREVEVDIELPSPKVAIIRFKRGMQQGLLGRISRSSIMEYHAFGIISEGTHAKYHYMIAGVQGDFTKSLVNNPPRTLWTRELKFAGVSNTSTLYTRGIRICTGTGIGAALSTCLQSPYWYLIWIGSDQEKTFGPTISGLIHRHMGPERVTLWDSKQRGGRPDTMKLLREVYHSWNAEVVFITSNYIGNSEIMQGCKAEGIPAFGTLWDF
;
A
#
# COMPACT_ATOMS: atom_id res chain seq x y z
N MET A 1 -17.53 -3.42 -48.70
CA MET A 1 -17.85 -4.10 -47.42
C MET A 1 -16.71 -3.83 -46.46
N SER A 2 -16.82 -2.72 -45.73
CA SER A 2 -15.82 -2.16 -44.82
C SER A 2 -16.29 -2.39 -43.38
N SER A 3 -15.52 -3.14 -42.58
CA SER A 3 -15.81 -3.35 -41.17
C SER A 3 -15.24 -2.20 -40.34
N GLU A 4 -16.12 -1.42 -39.72
CA GLU A 4 -15.77 -0.42 -38.70
C GLU A 4 -15.17 -1.09 -37.46
N LYS A 5 -13.98 -0.62 -37.06
CA LYS A 5 -13.42 -0.85 -35.72
C LYS A 5 -14.17 0.06 -34.74
N LEU A 6 -14.84 -0.52 -33.76
CA LEU A 6 -15.26 0.23 -32.57
C LEU A 6 -14.03 0.46 -31.68
N ASP A 7 -13.56 1.71 -31.66
CA ASP A 7 -12.59 2.19 -30.67
C ASP A 7 -13.29 2.28 -29.30
N SER A 8 -12.82 1.47 -28.35
CA SER A 8 -13.21 1.59 -26.94
C SER A 8 -12.57 2.86 -26.34
N PRO A 9 -13.32 3.78 -25.72
CA PRO A 9 -12.73 4.97 -25.13
C PRO A 9 -11.87 4.58 -23.92
N SER A 10 -10.63 5.05 -23.92
CA SER A 10 -9.70 4.94 -22.79
C SER A 10 -10.29 5.57 -21.53
N SER A 11 -10.22 4.86 -20.41
CA SER A 11 -10.66 5.36 -19.10
C SER A 11 -9.87 6.63 -18.71
N PRO A 12 -10.53 7.67 -18.16
CA PRO A 12 -9.86 8.91 -17.77
C PRO A 12 -8.85 8.68 -16.64
N ALA A 13 -7.76 9.45 -16.65
CA ALA A 13 -6.74 9.44 -15.61
C ALA A 13 -7.33 9.83 -14.25
N TYR A 14 -6.72 9.36 -13.16
CA TYR A 14 -7.17 9.55 -11.77
C TYR A 14 -7.46 11.02 -11.38
N SER A 15 -6.87 12.01 -12.07
CA SER A 15 -7.15 13.44 -11.87
C SER A 15 -8.46 13.93 -12.49
N ASP A 16 -8.94 13.27 -13.54
CA ASP A 16 -10.08 13.73 -14.33
C ASP A 16 -11.41 13.12 -13.85
N ALA A 17 -11.35 12.01 -13.11
CA ALA A 17 -12.49 11.45 -12.40
C ALA A 17 -12.99 12.35 -11.24
N GLU A 18 -12.18 13.31 -10.78
CA GLU A 18 -12.56 14.30 -9.77
C GLU A 18 -13.15 15.61 -10.37
N LYS A 19 -13.23 15.75 -11.70
CA LYS A 19 -13.81 16.95 -12.37
C LYS A 19 -15.25 16.78 -12.85
N GLY A 20 -15.81 15.58 -12.85
CA GLY A 20 -17.18 15.33 -13.35
C GLY A 20 -18.21 15.27 -12.23
N ILE A 21 -18.84 16.40 -11.91
CA ILE A 21 -20.28 16.64 -11.63
C ILE A 21 -20.37 18.15 -11.31
N LEU A 22 -20.29 18.99 -12.35
CA LEU A 22 -20.66 20.41 -12.25
C LEU A 22 -21.27 20.97 -13.54
N GLU A 23 -21.59 20.13 -14.53
CA GLU A 23 -22.32 20.55 -15.72
C GLU A 23 -23.67 19.83 -15.77
N SER A 24 -24.69 20.48 -15.20
CA SER A 24 -26.08 20.18 -15.55
C SER A 24 -26.37 20.76 -16.94
N LEU A 25 -26.55 19.90 -17.93
CA LEU A 25 -27.15 20.27 -19.22
C LEU A 25 -28.60 20.78 -18.97
N PRO A 26 -29.03 21.91 -19.57
CA PRO A 26 -30.37 22.41 -19.37
C PRO A 26 -31.36 21.62 -20.24
N VAL A 27 -32.35 21.00 -19.61
CA VAL A 27 -33.58 20.57 -20.30
C VAL A 27 -34.39 21.83 -20.57
N GLN A 28 -34.47 22.23 -21.85
CA GLN A 28 -35.44 23.23 -22.32
C GLN A 28 -36.84 22.63 -22.23
N MET A 29 -37.62 23.07 -21.25
CA MET A 29 -39.08 23.07 -21.35
C MET A 29 -39.56 24.52 -21.37
N SER A 30 -40.14 24.89 -22.50
CA SER A 30 -40.82 26.15 -22.76
C SER A 30 -42.09 26.27 -21.93
N TYR A 31 -42.23 27.33 -21.12
CA TYR A 31 -43.52 27.97 -20.85
C TYR A 31 -43.31 29.42 -20.40
N SER A 32 -44.06 30.34 -21.01
CA SER A 32 -44.05 31.79 -20.78
C SER A 32 -44.86 32.19 -19.54
N PRO A 33 -44.77 33.46 -19.08
CA PRO A 33 -44.72 33.81 -17.66
C PRO A 33 -46.07 34.18 -17.06
N ASP A 34 -46.22 33.97 -15.75
CA ASP A 34 -47.21 34.70 -14.97
C ASP A 34 -46.66 35.20 -13.63
N LYS A 35 -47.04 36.44 -13.32
CA LYS A 35 -46.60 37.28 -12.20
C LYS A 35 -47.07 36.74 -10.83
N LYS A 36 -46.19 36.76 -9.82
CA LYS A 36 -46.27 37.61 -8.61
C LYS A 36 -45.46 37.03 -7.43
N SER A 37 -45.00 37.98 -6.60
CA SER A 37 -44.78 37.88 -5.15
C SER A 37 -43.33 37.67 -4.67
N SER A 38 -42.73 38.81 -4.38
CA SER A 38 -41.62 39.10 -3.47
C SER A 38 -41.58 38.26 -2.19
N LEU A 39 -40.47 37.55 -1.99
CA LEU A 39 -39.90 37.25 -0.66
C LEU A 39 -38.36 37.28 -0.82
N THR A 40 -37.75 38.35 -0.31
CA THR A 40 -36.31 38.59 -0.36
C THR A 40 -35.56 37.55 0.49
N LYS A 41 -35.19 36.42 -0.10
CA LYS A 41 -34.17 35.52 0.47
C LYS A 41 -32.82 36.19 0.28
N GLN A 42 -32.24 36.73 1.35
CA GLN A 42 -30.83 37.11 1.38
C GLN A 42 -30.00 35.87 0.99
N ALA A 43 -29.33 35.97 -0.15
CA ALA A 43 -28.36 34.98 -0.58
C ALA A 43 -27.23 34.91 0.46
N PRO A 44 -26.76 33.71 0.88
CA PRO A 44 -25.59 33.60 1.72
C PRO A 44 -24.40 34.24 0.99
N LEU A 45 -23.77 35.22 1.65
CA LEU A 45 -22.54 35.84 1.17
C LEU A 45 -21.49 34.75 0.88
N PRO A 46 -20.77 34.82 -0.24
CA PRO A 46 -19.72 33.85 -0.55
C PRO A 46 -18.65 33.91 0.55
N VAL A 47 -18.45 32.79 1.23
CA VAL A 47 -17.34 32.61 2.18
C VAL A 47 -16.05 32.87 1.41
N LYS A 48 -15.36 33.96 1.76
CA LYS A 48 -14.02 34.26 1.26
C LYS A 48 -13.12 33.08 1.61
N THR A 49 -12.74 32.30 0.61
CA THR A 49 -11.71 31.27 0.73
C THR A 49 -10.40 31.96 1.09
N THR A 50 -10.01 31.86 2.35
CA THR A 50 -8.67 32.25 2.81
C THR A 50 -7.66 31.48 1.96
N LYS A 51 -6.87 32.20 1.14
CA LYS A 51 -5.80 31.62 0.36
C LYS A 51 -4.93 30.79 1.30
N ALA A 52 -4.88 29.47 1.09
CA ALA A 52 -4.07 28.57 1.88
C ALA A 52 -2.63 29.11 1.92
N LYS A 53 -2.07 29.32 3.12
CA LYS A 53 -0.69 29.77 3.27
C LYS A 53 0.22 28.80 2.51
N ARG A 54 0.98 29.31 1.54
CA ARG A 54 1.96 28.48 0.81
C ARG A 54 2.98 27.94 1.80
N VAL A 55 3.04 26.61 1.89
CA VAL A 55 3.97 25.88 2.74
C VAL A 55 5.41 26.08 2.22
N SER A 56 6.38 26.16 3.13
CA SER A 56 7.79 26.36 2.76
C SER A 56 8.31 25.25 1.84
N LYS A 57 9.14 25.61 0.85
CA LYS A 57 9.81 24.64 -0.04
C LYS A 57 10.63 23.60 0.73
N TRP A 58 11.19 23.96 1.88
CA TRP A 58 11.93 23.03 2.75
C TRP A 58 11.01 21.94 3.33
N VAL A 59 9.82 22.31 3.79
CA VAL A 59 8.83 21.35 4.30
C VAL A 59 8.40 20.39 3.20
N LEU A 60 8.14 20.92 1.99
CA LEU A 60 7.82 20.09 0.83
C LEU A 60 8.95 19.11 0.51
N TRP A 61 10.21 19.56 0.54
CA TRP A 61 11.36 18.70 0.31
C TRP A 61 11.51 17.62 1.40
N GLN A 62 11.30 17.95 2.68
CA GLN A 62 11.35 16.97 3.77
C GLN A 62 10.25 15.90 3.66
N LEU A 63 9.06 16.27 3.21
CA LEU A 63 7.97 15.32 2.97
C LEU A 63 8.19 14.47 1.73
N PHE A 64 8.78 15.06 0.68
CA PHE A 64 9.21 14.32 -0.51
C PHE A 64 10.30 13.30 -0.16
N PHE A 65 11.41 13.75 0.43
CA PHE A 65 12.54 12.92 0.86
C PHE A 65 12.27 12.24 2.21
N ASN A 66 11.14 11.55 2.29
CA ASN A 66 10.72 10.75 3.42
C ASN A 66 11.60 9.50 3.61
N THR A 67 11.31 8.73 4.66
CA THR A 67 12.07 7.53 5.03
C THR A 67 12.08 6.47 3.93
N TYR A 68 11.04 6.37 3.10
CA TYR A 68 11.04 5.44 1.96
C TYR A 68 12.14 5.80 0.98
N ARG A 69 12.24 7.07 0.58
CA ARG A 69 13.28 7.52 -0.35
C ARG A 69 14.67 7.44 0.28
N LYS A 70 14.80 7.72 1.57
CA LYS A 70 16.07 7.53 2.30
C LYS A 70 16.53 6.08 2.26
N PHE A 71 15.65 5.13 2.56
CA PHE A 71 15.98 3.70 2.48
C PHE A 71 16.31 3.26 1.07
N PHE A 72 15.53 3.70 0.07
CA PHE A 72 15.82 3.42 -1.32
C PHE A 72 17.22 3.92 -1.71
N THR A 73 17.51 5.20 -1.49
CA THR A 73 18.81 5.81 -1.83
C THR A 73 19.96 5.13 -1.11
N PHE A 74 19.78 4.77 0.17
CA PHE A 74 20.80 4.06 0.94
C PHE A 74 21.09 2.67 0.38
N VAL A 75 20.06 1.83 0.24
CA VAL A 75 20.20 0.44 -0.22
C VAL A 75 20.68 0.38 -1.67
N PHE A 76 20.09 1.20 -2.54
CA PHE A 76 20.47 1.27 -3.94
C PHE A 76 21.89 1.83 -4.10
N GLY A 77 22.23 2.90 -3.37
CA GLY A 77 23.57 3.51 -3.40
C GLY A 77 24.67 2.52 -3.00
N LEU A 78 24.47 1.76 -1.91
CA LEU A 78 25.41 0.72 -1.50
C LEU A 78 25.59 -0.37 -2.57
N ASN A 79 24.50 -0.78 -3.22
CA ASN A 79 24.58 -1.74 -4.32
C ASN A 79 25.29 -1.17 -5.55
N MET A 80 25.06 0.10 -5.90
CA MET A 80 25.75 0.73 -7.05
C MET A 80 27.26 0.84 -6.81
N ILE A 81 27.66 1.18 -5.58
CA ILE A 81 29.08 1.12 -5.18
C ILE A 81 29.61 -0.32 -5.32
N GLY A 82 28.87 -1.31 -4.81
CA GLY A 82 29.26 -2.72 -4.93
C GLY A 82 29.40 -3.20 -6.38
N ILE A 83 28.48 -2.82 -7.26
CA ILE A 83 28.53 -3.11 -8.71
C ILE A 83 29.75 -2.43 -9.33
N GLY A 84 30.01 -1.16 -9.02
CA GLY A 84 31.19 -0.44 -9.52
C GLY A 84 32.52 -1.08 -9.08
N LEU A 85 32.59 -1.53 -7.82
CA LEU A 85 33.75 -2.26 -7.31
C LEU A 85 33.90 -3.63 -7.97
N ALA A 86 32.80 -4.35 -8.23
CA ALA A 86 32.84 -5.63 -8.93
C ALA A 86 33.30 -5.48 -10.39
N ILE A 87 32.77 -4.49 -11.12
CA ILE A 87 33.16 -4.19 -12.50
C ILE A 87 34.64 -3.80 -12.60
N SER A 88 35.14 -3.03 -11.62
CA SER A 88 36.56 -2.63 -11.56
C SER A 88 37.49 -3.71 -11.00
N GLY A 89 36.99 -4.88 -10.61
CA GLY A 89 37.79 -5.97 -10.05
C GLY A 89 38.18 -5.82 -8.58
N HIS A 90 37.72 -4.76 -7.90
CA HIS A 90 38.02 -4.48 -6.49
C HIS A 90 37.05 -5.16 -5.50
N PHE A 91 36.13 -5.99 -5.99
CA PHE A 91 35.25 -6.81 -5.15
C PHE A 91 35.26 -8.29 -5.56
N PRO A 92 36.36 -9.03 -5.26
CA PRO A 92 36.54 -10.41 -5.73
C PRO A 92 35.41 -11.37 -5.32
N TYR A 93 34.89 -11.19 -4.10
CA TYR A 93 33.77 -12.00 -3.61
C TYR A 93 32.53 -11.86 -4.50
N ALA A 94 32.14 -10.63 -4.87
CA ALA A 94 30.97 -10.38 -5.70
C ALA A 94 31.17 -10.84 -7.15
N VAL A 95 32.41 -10.82 -7.66
CA VAL A 95 32.74 -11.37 -8.97
C VAL A 95 32.57 -12.89 -8.97
N ASN A 96 33.12 -13.57 -7.96
CA ASN A 96 33.07 -15.03 -7.85
C ASN A 96 31.69 -15.57 -7.44
N ASN A 97 30.92 -14.79 -6.67
CA ASN A 97 29.60 -15.17 -6.14
C ASN A 97 28.52 -14.19 -6.63
N SER A 98 28.54 -13.86 -7.92
CA SER A 98 27.63 -12.86 -8.49
C SER A 98 26.15 -13.25 -8.35
N GLY A 99 25.82 -14.55 -8.37
CA GLY A 99 24.46 -15.00 -8.13
C GLY A 99 23.99 -14.80 -6.69
N ALA A 100 24.89 -14.92 -5.71
CA ALA A 100 24.58 -14.62 -4.32
C ALA A 100 24.21 -13.14 -4.14
N MET A 101 24.87 -12.24 -4.88
CA MET A 101 24.54 -10.81 -4.88
C MET A 101 23.16 -10.53 -5.52
N VAL A 102 22.83 -11.23 -6.60
CA VAL A 102 21.49 -11.17 -7.23
C VAL A 102 20.43 -11.64 -6.26
N LEU A 103 20.56 -12.88 -5.80
CA LEU A 103 19.53 -13.57 -5.05
C LEU A 103 19.41 -13.03 -3.63
N GLY A 104 20.51 -12.59 -3.02
CA GLY A 104 20.47 -11.88 -1.73
C GLY A 104 19.61 -10.61 -1.80
N ASN A 105 19.78 -9.80 -2.86
CA ASN A 105 18.94 -8.63 -3.09
C ASN A 105 17.47 -9.01 -3.34
N LEU A 106 17.20 -9.95 -4.25
CA LEU A 106 15.81 -10.35 -4.56
C LEU A 106 15.11 -10.98 -3.35
N ASN A 107 15.82 -11.79 -2.57
CA ASN A 107 15.31 -12.44 -1.38
C ASN A 107 14.97 -11.40 -0.30
N PHE A 108 15.86 -10.44 -0.04
CA PHE A 108 15.57 -9.34 0.89
C PHE A 108 14.43 -8.45 0.40
N ALA A 109 14.35 -8.19 -0.91
CA ALA A 109 13.23 -7.45 -1.49
C ALA A 109 11.91 -8.14 -1.17
N ILE A 110 11.81 -9.46 -1.39
CA ILE A 110 10.59 -10.23 -1.12
C ILE A 110 10.28 -10.27 0.38
N LEU A 111 11.31 -10.46 1.23
CA LEU A 111 11.16 -10.46 2.68
C LEU A 111 10.49 -9.17 3.20
N MET A 112 10.89 -7.99 2.69
CA MET A 112 10.31 -6.70 3.08
C MET A 112 8.83 -6.54 2.71
N ARG A 113 8.28 -7.38 1.82
CA ARG A 113 6.85 -7.43 1.47
C ARG A 113 6.14 -8.67 2.00
N ASN A 114 6.82 -9.54 2.74
CA ASN A 114 6.24 -10.74 3.32
C ASN A 114 5.40 -10.40 4.55
N GLU A 115 4.15 -10.89 4.59
CA GLU A 115 3.17 -10.55 5.62
C GLU A 115 3.54 -11.13 7.00
N VAL A 116 4.13 -12.32 7.05
CA VAL A 116 4.59 -12.96 8.30
C VAL A 116 5.76 -12.18 8.87
N PHE A 117 6.76 -11.89 8.04
CA PHE A 117 7.90 -11.08 8.45
C PHE A 117 7.45 -9.72 8.97
N GLY A 118 6.60 -9.01 8.22
CA GLY A 118 6.02 -7.74 8.67
C GLY A 118 5.29 -7.88 10.00
N ARG A 119 4.47 -8.92 10.19
CA ARG A 119 3.77 -9.16 11.46
C ARG A 119 4.72 -9.36 12.63
N ILE A 120 5.77 -10.16 12.46
CA ILE A 120 6.79 -10.40 13.49
C ILE A 120 7.52 -9.11 13.82
N LEU A 121 7.91 -8.33 12.80
CA LEU A 121 8.64 -7.09 12.99
C LEU A 121 7.81 -6.05 13.75
N TYR A 122 6.53 -5.88 13.38
CA TYR A 122 5.61 -5.00 14.12
C TYR A 122 5.39 -5.49 15.55
N LEU A 123 5.28 -6.80 15.77
CA LEU A 123 5.14 -7.39 17.11
C LEU A 123 6.37 -7.05 17.97
N ILE A 124 7.58 -7.34 17.49
CA ILE A 124 8.83 -7.06 18.22
C ILE A 124 8.92 -5.57 18.58
N VAL A 125 8.72 -4.69 17.60
CA VAL A 125 8.82 -3.24 17.82
C VAL A 125 7.81 -2.76 18.86
N ASN A 126 6.55 -3.20 18.73
CA ASN A 126 5.50 -2.79 19.66
C ASN A 126 5.70 -3.37 21.07
N THR A 127 6.17 -4.61 21.19
CA THR A 127 6.41 -5.23 22.49
C THR A 127 7.64 -4.62 23.19
N CYS A 128 8.73 -4.41 22.48
CA CYS A 128 9.98 -3.94 23.07
C CYS A 128 9.98 -2.44 23.38
N PHE A 129 9.28 -1.61 22.61
CA PHE A 129 9.46 -0.15 22.66
C PHE A 129 8.21 0.66 23.04
N ALA A 130 7.10 -0.01 23.41
CA ALA A 130 5.86 0.70 23.73
C ALA A 130 5.98 1.63 24.94
N LYS A 131 5.60 2.90 24.74
CA LYS A 131 5.37 3.95 25.75
C LYS A 131 6.57 4.42 26.58
N TRP A 132 7.55 3.56 26.86
CA TRP A 132 8.69 3.91 27.74
C TRP A 132 9.85 4.57 27.00
N THR A 133 10.00 4.32 25.69
CA THR A 133 11.09 4.92 24.90
C THR A 133 10.81 6.38 24.55
N PRO A 134 11.86 7.21 24.36
CA PRO A 134 11.69 8.61 23.94
C PRO A 134 10.82 8.75 22.67
N LEU A 135 10.02 9.81 22.58
CA LEU A 135 9.06 9.99 21.48
C LEU A 135 9.72 9.93 20.10
N TRP A 136 10.90 10.54 19.92
CA TRP A 136 11.63 10.50 18.65
C TRP A 136 11.97 9.08 18.19
N TRP A 137 12.26 8.17 19.13
CA TRP A 137 12.54 6.76 18.85
C TRP A 137 11.30 6.04 18.37
N ARG A 138 10.16 6.27 19.04
CA ARG A 138 8.86 5.69 18.68
C ARG A 138 8.38 6.17 17.32
N LEU A 139 8.52 7.47 17.05
CA LEU A 139 8.27 8.06 15.73
C LEU A 139 9.20 7.46 14.67
N GLY A 140 10.48 7.26 15.00
CA GLY A 140 11.44 6.56 14.16
C GLY A 140 10.97 5.14 13.81
N CYS A 141 10.58 4.35 14.81
CA CYS A 141 10.04 3.00 14.64
C CYS A 141 8.83 2.97 13.71
N THR A 142 7.81 3.81 13.95
CA THR A 142 6.64 3.92 13.06
C THR A 142 7.06 4.32 11.65
N SER A 143 8.00 5.26 11.51
CA SER A 143 8.50 5.69 10.20
C SER A 143 9.18 4.54 9.45
N VAL A 144 10.07 3.79 10.11
CA VAL A 144 10.75 2.63 9.51
C VAL A 144 9.74 1.59 9.05
N LEU A 145 8.84 1.18 9.93
CA LEU A 145 7.85 0.13 9.68
C LEU A 145 6.89 0.49 8.53
N GLN A 146 6.50 1.76 8.43
CA GLN A 146 5.63 2.23 7.36
C GLN A 146 6.37 2.28 6.01
N HIS A 147 7.67 2.56 6.00
CA HIS A 147 8.44 2.85 4.80
C HIS A 147 9.38 1.71 4.35
N LEU A 148 9.19 0.47 4.86
CA LEU A 148 9.94 -0.73 4.43
C LEU A 148 9.91 -0.96 2.91
N GLY A 149 8.90 -0.42 2.21
CA GLY A 149 8.83 -0.42 0.76
C GLY A 149 10.04 0.20 0.07
N GLY A 150 10.73 1.16 0.71
CA GLY A 150 11.93 1.77 0.15
C GLY A 150 13.10 0.79 0.05
N ILE A 151 13.24 -0.08 1.06
CA ILE A 151 14.23 -1.15 1.06
C ILE A 151 13.86 -2.20 0.01
N HIS A 152 12.59 -2.61 -0.04
CA HIS A 152 12.09 -3.52 -1.08
C HIS A 152 12.47 -3.04 -2.49
N SER A 153 12.12 -1.79 -2.82
CA SER A 153 12.36 -1.22 -4.15
C SER A 153 13.87 -1.06 -4.44
N GLY A 154 14.66 -0.65 -3.44
CA GLY A 154 16.12 -0.54 -3.58
C GLY A 154 16.77 -1.89 -3.86
N CYS A 155 16.40 -2.93 -3.11
CA CYS A 155 16.87 -4.29 -3.32
C CYS A 155 16.38 -4.89 -4.65
N ALA A 156 15.10 -4.70 -5.02
CA ALA A 156 14.55 -5.24 -6.26
C ALA A 156 15.27 -4.70 -7.49
N LEU A 157 15.44 -3.37 -7.57
CA LEU A 157 16.16 -2.75 -8.69
C LEU A 157 17.65 -3.13 -8.69
N SER A 158 18.27 -3.19 -7.52
CA SER A 158 19.67 -3.65 -7.41
C SER A 158 19.82 -5.10 -7.87
N GLY A 159 18.89 -5.99 -7.50
CA GLY A 159 18.88 -7.39 -7.93
C GLY A 159 18.77 -7.54 -9.45
N VAL A 160 17.93 -6.71 -10.10
CA VAL A 160 17.85 -6.64 -11.58
C VAL A 160 19.20 -6.25 -12.19
N LEU A 161 19.88 -5.24 -11.63
CA LEU A 161 21.16 -4.75 -12.16
C LEU A 161 22.31 -5.74 -11.91
N TRP A 162 22.36 -6.38 -10.75
CA TRP A 162 23.30 -7.48 -10.50
C TRP A 162 23.05 -8.66 -11.45
N LEU A 163 21.79 -8.97 -11.75
CA LEU A 163 21.45 -10.06 -12.67
C LEU A 163 21.87 -9.71 -14.09
N LEU A 164 21.66 -8.45 -14.50
CA LEU A 164 22.14 -7.94 -15.78
C LEU A 164 23.66 -8.08 -15.88
N LEU A 165 24.40 -7.68 -14.84
CA LEU A 165 25.85 -7.85 -14.80
C LEU A 165 26.27 -9.34 -14.89
N LYS A 166 25.61 -10.24 -14.14
CA LYS A 166 25.87 -11.70 -14.20
C LYS A 166 25.65 -12.22 -15.62
N VAL A 167 24.54 -11.87 -16.26
CA VAL A 167 24.23 -12.30 -17.63
C VAL A 167 25.26 -11.74 -18.62
N VAL A 168 25.59 -10.45 -18.56
CA VAL A 168 26.62 -9.83 -19.41
C VAL A 168 27.96 -10.55 -19.23
N ASN A 169 28.36 -10.87 -18.00
CA ASN A 169 29.61 -11.59 -17.74
C ASN A 169 29.59 -13.02 -18.30
N ASN A 170 28.46 -13.72 -18.28
CA ASN A 170 28.33 -15.01 -18.93
C ASN A 170 28.53 -14.89 -20.46
N PHE A 171 27.95 -13.86 -21.09
CA PHE A 171 28.14 -13.58 -22.52
C PHE A 171 29.56 -13.11 -22.88
N ARG A 172 30.27 -12.43 -21.96
CA ARG A 172 31.69 -12.09 -22.17
C ARG A 172 32.59 -13.33 -22.22
N HIS A 173 32.14 -14.44 -21.63
CA HIS A 173 32.84 -15.72 -21.58
C HIS A 173 32.04 -16.79 -22.34
N LEU A 174 31.55 -16.42 -23.53
CA LEU A 174 30.70 -17.27 -24.36
C LEU A 174 31.41 -18.55 -24.83
N ASP A 175 32.74 -18.51 -24.92
CA ASP A 175 33.59 -19.62 -25.31
C ASP A 175 33.65 -20.75 -24.28
N ILE A 176 33.38 -20.45 -23.01
CA ILE A 176 33.40 -21.42 -21.90
C ILE A 176 32.04 -21.67 -21.28
N ASN A 177 31.00 -20.88 -21.58
CA ASN A 177 29.65 -21.08 -21.06
C ASN A 177 28.80 -21.91 -22.02
N HIS A 178 27.97 -22.80 -21.47
CA HIS A 178 27.02 -23.57 -22.26
C HIS A 178 25.80 -22.72 -22.67
N ASP A 179 25.28 -22.92 -23.88
CA ASP A 179 24.13 -22.18 -24.45
C ASP A 179 22.91 -22.17 -23.52
N ALA A 180 22.62 -23.31 -22.88
CA ALA A 180 21.54 -23.45 -21.90
C ALA A 180 21.65 -22.43 -20.73
N VAL A 181 22.85 -22.19 -20.20
CA VAL A 181 23.10 -21.21 -19.12
C VAL A 181 22.87 -19.79 -19.65
N LEU A 182 23.31 -19.50 -20.88
CA LEU A 182 23.14 -18.19 -21.52
C LEU A 182 21.66 -17.87 -21.77
N ILE A 183 20.94 -18.80 -22.41
CA ILE A 183 19.51 -18.67 -22.72
C ILE A 183 18.71 -18.47 -21.44
N MET A 184 18.94 -19.31 -20.43
CA MET A 184 18.23 -19.20 -19.15
C MET A 184 18.59 -17.92 -18.38
N GLY A 185 19.82 -17.43 -18.51
CA GLY A 185 20.21 -16.12 -18.01
C GLY A 185 19.37 -14.99 -18.62
N VAL A 186 19.19 -14.99 -19.95
CA VAL A 186 18.35 -13.99 -20.64
C VAL A 186 16.89 -14.12 -20.23
N VAL A 187 16.33 -15.32 -20.23
CA VAL A 187 14.92 -15.57 -19.84
C VAL A 187 14.66 -15.08 -18.41
N THR A 188 15.57 -15.39 -17.48
CA THR A 188 15.45 -14.95 -16.09
C THR A 188 15.55 -13.44 -15.97
N ASN A 189 16.51 -12.82 -16.67
CA ASN A 189 16.69 -11.37 -16.65
C ASN A 189 15.46 -10.62 -17.20
N VAL A 190 14.92 -11.07 -18.34
CA VAL A 190 13.72 -10.48 -18.94
C VAL A 190 12.51 -10.65 -18.03
N ALA A 191 12.29 -11.84 -17.46
CA ALA A 191 11.17 -12.07 -16.55
C ALA A 191 11.24 -11.17 -15.31
N VAL A 192 12.39 -11.12 -14.64
CA VAL A 192 12.60 -10.30 -13.44
C VAL A 192 12.51 -8.80 -13.77
N MET A 193 13.01 -8.37 -14.92
CA MET A 193 12.92 -6.98 -15.38
C MET A 193 11.47 -6.57 -15.70
N ILE A 194 10.69 -7.41 -16.39
CA ILE A 194 9.26 -7.14 -16.63
C ILE A 194 8.50 -7.07 -15.30
N SER A 195 8.80 -7.97 -14.35
CA SER A 195 8.20 -7.93 -13.02
C SER A 195 8.52 -6.62 -12.29
N ALA A 196 9.77 -6.15 -12.33
CA ALA A 196 10.18 -4.88 -11.74
C ALA A 196 9.55 -3.66 -12.43
N LEU A 197 9.52 -3.63 -13.77
CA LEU A 197 8.92 -2.53 -14.54
C LEU A 197 7.41 -2.45 -14.36
N SER A 198 6.71 -3.59 -14.21
CA SER A 198 5.28 -3.58 -13.94
C SER A 198 4.93 -2.91 -12.61
N ALA A 199 5.86 -2.92 -11.65
CA ALA A 199 5.73 -2.27 -10.35
C ALA A 199 6.11 -0.77 -10.37
N PHE A 200 6.48 -0.21 -11.52
CA PHE A 200 6.83 1.20 -11.63
C PHE A 200 5.65 2.10 -11.17
N PRO A 201 5.90 3.17 -10.38
CA PRO A 201 4.83 3.91 -9.71
C PRO A 201 3.72 4.41 -10.64
N TRP A 202 4.08 4.83 -11.86
CA TRP A 202 3.10 5.27 -12.85
C TRP A 202 2.16 4.14 -13.27
N VAL A 203 2.68 2.97 -13.65
CA VAL A 203 1.87 1.80 -14.05
C VAL A 203 1.00 1.33 -12.89
N ARG A 204 1.59 1.18 -11.71
CA ARG A 204 0.90 0.67 -10.53
C ARG A 204 -0.26 1.56 -10.08
N ASN A 205 -0.06 2.87 -10.05
CA ASN A 205 -1.05 3.81 -9.54
C ASN A 205 -2.20 4.05 -10.53
N THR A 206 -1.94 3.90 -11.84
CA THR A 206 -2.95 4.12 -12.89
C THR A 206 -3.64 2.83 -13.34
N HIS A 207 -2.92 1.70 -13.34
CA HIS A 207 -3.37 0.41 -13.87
C HIS A 207 -3.13 -0.71 -12.85
N HIS A 208 -3.73 -0.60 -11.66
CA HIS A 208 -3.52 -1.53 -10.54
C HIS A 208 -3.70 -3.01 -10.93
N ASN A 209 -4.75 -3.33 -11.70
CA ASN A 209 -5.03 -4.71 -12.12
C ASN A 209 -3.95 -5.26 -13.07
N VAL A 210 -3.42 -4.42 -13.96
CA VAL A 210 -2.33 -4.81 -14.87
C VAL A 210 -1.05 -5.06 -14.07
N PHE A 211 -0.68 -4.13 -13.19
CA PHE A 211 0.44 -4.29 -12.28
C PHE A 211 0.34 -5.62 -11.52
N GLU A 212 -0.79 -5.86 -10.86
CA GLU A 212 -0.94 -7.03 -9.99
C GLU A 212 -0.87 -8.35 -10.77
N ARG A 213 -1.49 -8.39 -11.94
CA ARG A 213 -1.46 -9.56 -12.82
C ARG A 213 -0.04 -9.85 -13.32
N GLN A 214 0.64 -8.84 -13.89
CA GLN A 214 1.97 -9.02 -14.47
C GLN A 214 3.00 -9.35 -13.39
N HIS A 215 3.04 -8.59 -12.30
CA HIS A 215 3.99 -8.82 -11.21
C HIS A 215 3.83 -10.22 -10.59
N ARG A 216 2.60 -10.76 -10.53
CA ARG A 216 2.33 -12.09 -10.03
C ARG A 216 2.72 -13.20 -11.00
N PHE A 217 2.16 -13.20 -12.22
CA PHE A 217 2.38 -14.31 -13.16
C PHE A 217 3.81 -14.32 -13.68
N VAL A 218 4.35 -13.15 -14.04
CA VAL A 218 5.76 -13.04 -14.44
C VAL A 218 6.68 -13.28 -13.23
N GLY A 219 6.24 -12.96 -12.01
CA GLY A 219 6.96 -13.33 -10.78
C GLY A 219 7.14 -14.83 -10.62
N TRP A 220 6.09 -15.64 -10.84
CA TRP A 220 6.18 -17.10 -10.79
C TRP A 220 7.06 -17.68 -11.90
N ILE A 221 6.92 -17.16 -13.12
CA ILE A 221 7.80 -17.53 -14.25
C ILE A 221 9.26 -17.18 -13.90
N GLY A 222 9.48 -16.00 -13.33
CA GLY A 222 10.79 -15.54 -12.85
C GLY A 222 11.40 -16.44 -11.77
N LEU A 223 10.57 -16.95 -10.84
CA LEU A 223 11.03 -17.91 -9.82
C LEU A 223 11.46 -19.23 -10.45
N ILE A 224 10.65 -19.79 -11.36
CA ILE A 224 10.96 -21.05 -12.04
C ILE A 224 12.21 -20.90 -12.92
N SER A 225 12.30 -19.81 -13.68
CA SER A 225 13.48 -19.54 -14.51
C SER A 225 14.74 -19.33 -13.67
N THR A 226 14.62 -18.67 -12.51
CA THR A 226 15.73 -18.54 -11.55
C THR A 226 16.20 -19.89 -11.05
N TRP A 227 15.28 -20.79 -10.65
CA TRP A 227 15.63 -22.15 -10.25
C TRP A 227 16.43 -22.88 -11.32
N ILE A 228 15.92 -22.87 -12.55
CA ILE A 228 16.59 -23.50 -13.68
C ILE A 228 17.95 -22.84 -13.93
N PHE A 229 18.04 -21.52 -13.89
CA PHE A 229 19.29 -20.79 -14.13
C PHE A 229 20.36 -21.07 -13.05
N VAL A 230 19.96 -21.17 -11.79
CA VAL A 230 20.86 -21.54 -10.67
C VAL A 230 21.33 -22.98 -10.82
N ILE A 231 20.41 -23.93 -11.05
CA ILE A 231 20.77 -25.34 -11.23
C ILE A 231 21.73 -25.51 -12.41
N LEU A 232 21.43 -24.89 -13.56
CA LEU A 232 22.32 -24.98 -14.72
C LEU A 232 23.67 -24.30 -14.48
N GLY A 233 23.68 -23.13 -13.82
CA GLY A 233 24.91 -22.41 -13.52
C GLY A 233 25.83 -23.17 -12.57
N ASP A 234 25.27 -23.79 -11.52
CA ASP A 234 26.05 -24.45 -10.46
C ASP A 234 26.44 -25.89 -10.81
N THR A 235 25.70 -26.54 -11.72
CA THR A 235 26.04 -27.89 -12.21
C THR A 235 26.99 -27.87 -13.40
N TYR A 236 27.09 -26.76 -14.13
CA TYR A 236 28.01 -26.64 -15.26
C TYR A 236 29.42 -26.22 -14.80
N ASN A 237 30.45 -26.97 -15.19
CA ASN A 237 31.84 -26.59 -14.94
C ASN A 237 32.46 -25.95 -16.20
N PRO A 238 32.76 -24.63 -16.22
CA PRO A 238 33.32 -23.95 -17.39
C PRO A 238 34.75 -24.41 -17.75
N THR A 239 35.53 -24.89 -16.76
CA THR A 239 36.91 -25.33 -16.98
C THR A 239 36.96 -26.68 -17.68
N THR A 240 36.16 -27.65 -17.22
CA THR A 240 36.11 -29.00 -17.82
C THR A 240 35.08 -29.11 -18.93
N ARG A 241 34.28 -28.05 -19.16
CA ARG A 241 33.16 -27.99 -20.10
C ARG A 241 32.19 -29.17 -19.98
N SER A 242 31.97 -29.63 -18.75
CA SER A 242 31.17 -30.81 -18.45
C SER A 242 30.14 -30.53 -17.36
N TRP A 243 29.03 -31.24 -17.40
CA TRP A 243 28.00 -31.20 -16.37
C TRP A 243 28.39 -32.08 -15.18
N ASN A 244 28.37 -31.51 -13.98
CA ASN A 244 28.47 -32.25 -12.74
C ASN A 244 27.08 -32.44 -12.14
N LEU A 245 26.56 -33.66 -12.29
CA LEU A 245 25.23 -34.03 -11.81
C LEU A 245 25.24 -34.49 -10.34
N ASN A 246 26.40 -34.49 -9.68
CA ASN A 246 26.48 -34.75 -8.24
C ASN A 246 25.92 -33.53 -7.51
N GLY A 247 24.69 -33.67 -6.99
CA GLY A 247 23.95 -32.60 -6.31
C GLY A 247 24.62 -32.01 -5.05
N VAL A 248 25.74 -32.57 -4.61
CA VAL A 248 26.53 -32.08 -3.46
C VAL A 248 27.05 -30.66 -3.72
N LYS A 249 27.56 -30.36 -4.91
CA LYS A 249 28.06 -29.00 -5.21
C LYS A 249 26.93 -27.98 -5.19
N LEU A 250 25.75 -28.34 -5.70
CA LEU A 250 24.59 -27.45 -5.75
C LEU A 250 24.17 -26.96 -4.35
N ILE A 251 24.19 -27.84 -3.34
CA ILE A 251 23.80 -27.47 -1.97
C ILE A 251 24.90 -26.70 -1.20
N GLU A 252 26.15 -26.73 -1.66
CA GLU A 252 27.26 -25.95 -1.10
C GLU A 252 27.20 -24.48 -1.54
N HIS A 253 26.58 -24.19 -2.69
CA HIS A 253 26.45 -22.83 -3.22
C HIS A 253 25.35 -22.03 -2.52
N GLN A 254 25.63 -20.74 -2.27
CA GLN A 254 24.69 -19.81 -1.63
C GLN A 254 23.45 -19.56 -2.48
N ASP A 255 23.61 -19.59 -3.81
CA ASP A 255 22.55 -19.35 -4.79
C ASP A 255 21.38 -20.32 -4.58
N PHE A 256 21.67 -21.59 -4.29
CA PHE A 256 20.66 -22.60 -3.97
C PHE A 256 19.83 -22.21 -2.74
N TRP A 257 20.49 -21.90 -1.62
CA TRP A 257 19.80 -21.55 -0.37
C TRP A 257 19.02 -20.23 -0.46
N PHE A 258 19.54 -19.24 -1.19
CA PHE A 258 18.79 -18.01 -1.43
C PHE A 258 17.58 -18.25 -2.33
N THR A 259 17.65 -19.15 -3.30
CA THR A 259 16.50 -19.54 -4.14
C THR A 259 15.47 -20.33 -3.33
N CYS A 260 15.90 -21.22 -2.43
CA CYS A 260 15.04 -21.88 -1.44
C CYS A 260 14.30 -20.85 -0.57
N GLY A 261 15.03 -19.89 0.01
CA GLY A 261 14.45 -18.84 0.85
C GLY A 261 13.44 -17.97 0.08
N MET A 262 13.78 -17.59 -1.15
CA MET A 262 12.88 -16.86 -2.04
C MET A 262 11.59 -17.64 -2.31
N THR A 263 11.71 -18.95 -2.61
CA THR A 263 10.56 -19.85 -2.82
C THR A 263 9.67 -19.91 -1.58
N PHE A 264 10.28 -20.11 -0.41
CA PHE A 264 9.56 -20.16 0.86
C PHE A 264 8.80 -18.85 1.13
N PHE A 265 9.44 -17.69 0.98
CA PHE A 265 8.80 -16.39 1.23
C PHE A 265 7.71 -16.04 0.23
N ILE A 266 7.82 -16.49 -1.03
CA ILE A 266 6.76 -16.33 -2.04
C ILE A 266 5.57 -17.26 -1.72
N ALA A 267 5.83 -18.52 -1.38
CA ALA A 267 4.78 -19.52 -1.14
C ALA A 267 4.02 -19.31 0.18
N LEU A 268 4.69 -18.82 1.22
CA LEU A 268 4.13 -18.70 2.57
C LEU A 268 2.78 -17.96 2.66
N PRO A 269 2.58 -16.78 2.04
CA PRO A 269 1.29 -16.10 2.05
C PRO A 269 0.16 -16.89 1.35
N TRP A 270 0.49 -17.74 0.36
CA TRP A 270 -0.50 -18.54 -0.37
C TRP A 270 -1.06 -19.67 0.47
N MET A 271 -0.26 -20.22 1.39
CA MET A 271 -0.74 -21.24 2.33
C MET A 271 -1.85 -20.70 3.26
N CYS A 272 -1.91 -19.37 3.43
CA CYS A 272 -2.91 -18.68 4.26
C CYS A 272 -4.16 -18.24 3.48
N VAL A 273 -4.25 -18.51 2.17
CA VAL A 273 -5.41 -18.13 1.35
C VAL A 273 -6.58 -19.06 1.63
N ARG A 274 -7.74 -18.50 2.00
CA ARG A 274 -8.98 -19.24 2.25
C ARG A 274 -10.17 -18.52 1.62
N GLU A 275 -11.13 -19.29 1.15
CA GLU A 275 -12.46 -18.79 0.87
C GLU A 275 -13.24 -18.71 2.17
N VAL A 276 -13.84 -17.56 2.47
CA VAL A 276 -14.57 -17.32 3.71
C VAL A 276 -15.95 -16.75 3.41
N GLU A 277 -16.92 -17.15 4.22
CA GLU A 277 -18.27 -16.57 4.18
C GLU A 277 -18.25 -15.12 4.63
N VAL A 278 -18.98 -14.28 3.90
CA VAL A 278 -19.15 -12.86 4.19
C VAL A 278 -20.61 -12.46 4.09
N ASP A 279 -20.98 -11.43 4.83
CA ASP A 279 -22.28 -10.77 4.70
C ASP A 279 -22.04 -9.32 4.27
N ILE A 280 -22.66 -8.89 3.18
CA ILE A 280 -22.42 -7.58 2.57
C ILE A 280 -23.64 -6.70 2.80
N GLU A 281 -23.46 -5.69 3.66
CA GLU A 281 -24.44 -4.63 3.87
C GLU A 281 -24.18 -3.49 2.89
N LEU A 282 -25.24 -3.03 2.21
CA LEU A 282 -25.21 -1.95 1.23
C LEU A 282 -26.01 -0.75 1.76
N PRO A 283 -25.43 0.07 2.67
CA PRO A 283 -26.15 1.22 3.23
C PRO A 283 -26.43 2.31 2.18
N SER A 284 -25.58 2.39 1.15
CA SER A 284 -25.75 3.30 0.02
C SER A 284 -25.08 2.74 -1.24
N PRO A 285 -25.39 3.26 -2.44
CA PRO A 285 -24.70 2.88 -3.68
C PRO A 285 -23.20 3.22 -3.71
N LYS A 286 -22.69 3.95 -2.71
CA LYS A 286 -21.31 4.45 -2.67
C LYS A 286 -20.37 3.52 -1.90
N VAL A 287 -20.89 2.63 -1.06
CA VAL A 287 -20.09 1.85 -0.11
C VAL A 287 -20.70 0.47 0.08
N ALA A 288 -19.85 -0.56 0.08
CA ALA A 288 -20.17 -1.89 0.58
C ALA A 288 -19.47 -2.14 1.93
N ILE A 289 -20.23 -2.59 2.93
CA ILE A 289 -19.71 -2.98 4.23
C ILE A 289 -19.68 -4.51 4.27
N ILE A 290 -18.48 -5.05 4.31
CA ILE A 290 -18.23 -6.49 4.26
C ILE A 290 -18.01 -6.98 5.68
N ARG A 291 -18.89 -7.83 6.17
CA ARG A 291 -18.84 -8.42 7.52
C ARG A 291 -18.28 -9.83 7.47
N PHE A 292 -17.31 -10.10 8.33
CA PHE A 292 -16.62 -11.38 8.47
C PHE A 292 -16.84 -11.95 9.88
N LYS A 293 -16.89 -13.29 9.99
CA LYS A 293 -17.15 -14.03 11.25
C LYS A 293 -15.89 -14.22 12.11
N ARG A 294 -15.39 -13.15 12.75
CA ARG A 294 -14.44 -13.16 13.89
C ARG A 294 -14.00 -11.74 14.27
N GLY A 295 -13.51 -11.56 15.49
CA GLY A 295 -12.86 -10.33 15.94
C GLY A 295 -11.44 -10.21 15.41
N MET A 296 -10.90 -8.99 15.41
CA MET A 296 -9.55 -8.70 14.90
C MET A 296 -8.87 -7.63 15.75
N GLN A 297 -7.55 -7.75 15.93
CA GLN A 297 -6.74 -6.71 16.55
C GLN A 297 -6.74 -5.43 15.69
N GLN A 298 -6.70 -4.27 16.35
CA GLN A 298 -6.55 -2.98 15.68
C GLN A 298 -5.26 -2.86 14.87
N GLY A 299 -5.33 -2.02 13.84
CA GLY A 299 -4.21 -1.69 12.97
C GLY A 299 -3.81 -2.75 11.96
N LEU A 300 -4.65 -3.78 11.81
CA LEU A 300 -4.54 -4.78 10.76
C LEU A 300 -5.32 -4.37 9.51
N LEU A 301 -4.81 -4.80 8.36
CA LEU A 301 -5.45 -4.68 7.07
C LEU A 301 -5.61 -6.08 6.46
N GLY A 302 -6.65 -6.24 5.66
CA GLY A 302 -6.92 -7.49 4.95
C GLY A 302 -6.90 -7.31 3.46
N ARG A 303 -6.51 -8.37 2.76
CA ARG A 303 -6.63 -8.49 1.30
C ARG A 303 -7.82 -9.36 0.97
N ILE A 304 -8.67 -8.91 0.07
CA ILE A 304 -9.84 -9.67 -0.40
C ILE A 304 -9.85 -9.76 -1.93
N SER A 305 -10.37 -10.87 -2.43
CA SER A 305 -10.57 -11.14 -3.86
C SER A 305 -11.87 -11.91 -4.07
N ARG A 306 -12.40 -11.86 -5.29
CA ARG A 306 -13.50 -12.74 -5.74
C ARG A 306 -12.99 -14.10 -6.25
N SER A 307 -11.68 -14.27 -6.41
CA SER A 307 -11.04 -15.50 -6.90
C SER A 307 -9.80 -15.82 -6.07
N SER A 308 -9.45 -17.11 -5.97
CA SER A 308 -8.27 -17.57 -5.22
C SER A 308 -6.95 -17.05 -5.82
N ILE A 309 -6.89 -16.84 -7.13
CA ILE A 309 -5.65 -16.59 -7.88
C ILE A 309 -5.62 -15.24 -8.63
N MET A 310 -6.66 -14.41 -8.53
CA MET A 310 -6.74 -13.10 -9.23
C MET A 310 -6.50 -11.92 -8.28
N GLU A 311 -6.82 -10.69 -8.69
CA GLU A 311 -6.48 -9.47 -7.96
C GLU A 311 -6.98 -9.47 -6.50
N TYR A 312 -6.12 -9.03 -5.58
CA TYR A 312 -6.38 -8.89 -4.16
C TYR A 312 -6.29 -7.42 -3.77
N HIS A 313 -7.40 -6.88 -3.28
CA HIS A 313 -7.49 -5.48 -2.86
C HIS A 313 -7.38 -5.36 -1.33
N ALA A 314 -6.59 -4.39 -0.88
CA ALA A 314 -6.33 -4.13 0.53
C ALA A 314 -7.36 -3.17 1.14
N PHE A 315 -7.92 -3.55 2.30
CA PHE A 315 -8.85 -2.71 3.06
C PHE A 315 -8.46 -2.67 4.54
N GLY A 316 -8.73 -1.54 5.18
CA GLY A 316 -8.65 -1.42 6.63
C GLY A 316 -9.73 -2.28 7.31
N ILE A 317 -9.38 -2.85 8.46
CA ILE A 317 -10.29 -3.67 9.26
C ILE A 317 -10.81 -2.87 10.44
N ILE A 318 -12.13 -2.87 10.60
CA ILE A 318 -12.84 -2.37 11.78
C ILE A 318 -13.21 -3.57 12.65
N SER A 319 -12.86 -3.54 13.93
CA SER A 319 -13.32 -4.53 14.90
C SER A 319 -13.36 -3.91 16.29
N GLU A 320 -14.38 -4.27 17.07
CA GLU A 320 -14.52 -3.84 18.47
C GLU A 320 -13.39 -4.42 19.35
N GLY A 321 -12.84 -5.58 18.98
CA GLY A 321 -11.78 -6.25 19.71
C GLY A 321 -11.42 -7.60 19.11
N THR A 322 -10.38 -8.24 19.64
CA THR A 322 -9.94 -9.58 19.22
C THR A 322 -10.97 -10.67 19.46
N HIS A 323 -11.86 -10.49 20.44
CA HIS A 323 -12.92 -11.43 20.81
C HIS A 323 -14.30 -11.04 20.29
N ALA A 324 -14.40 -9.99 19.46
CA ALA A 324 -15.66 -9.60 18.86
C ALA A 324 -16.23 -10.72 17.97
N LYS A 325 -17.55 -10.77 17.81
CA LYS A 325 -18.19 -11.75 16.91
C LYS A 325 -17.84 -11.50 15.45
N TYR A 326 -17.64 -10.23 15.09
CA TYR A 326 -17.45 -9.79 13.71
C TYR A 326 -16.31 -8.78 13.57
N HIS A 327 -15.79 -8.70 12.35
CA HIS A 327 -15.00 -7.58 11.87
C HIS A 327 -15.53 -7.14 10.50
N TYR A 328 -15.23 -5.90 10.15
CA TYR A 328 -15.80 -5.23 8.99
C TYR A 328 -14.69 -4.66 8.10
N MET A 329 -14.91 -4.68 6.81
CA MET A 329 -14.15 -3.91 5.83
C MET A 329 -15.10 -2.98 5.08
N ILE A 330 -14.66 -1.75 4.84
CA ILE A 330 -15.44 -0.75 4.11
C ILE A 330 -14.83 -0.59 2.72
N ALA A 331 -15.58 -0.99 1.70
CA ALA A 331 -15.18 -0.84 0.30
C ALA A 331 -15.95 0.34 -0.32
N GLY A 332 -15.25 1.45 -0.56
CA GLY A 332 -15.78 2.56 -1.34
C GLY A 332 -15.79 2.23 -2.83
N VAL A 333 -16.88 2.57 -3.51
CA VAL A 333 -17.02 2.33 -4.96
C VAL A 333 -16.12 3.28 -5.73
N GLN A 334 -14.95 2.80 -6.17
CA GLN A 334 -13.95 3.60 -6.91
C GLN A 334 -13.49 2.92 -8.19
N GLY A 335 -13.37 1.58 -8.21
CA GLY A 335 -12.96 0.79 -9.37
C GLY A 335 -13.84 -0.44 -9.59
N ASP A 336 -13.56 -1.19 -10.65
CA ASP A 336 -14.40 -2.30 -11.12
C ASP A 336 -14.64 -3.37 -10.06
N PHE A 337 -13.59 -3.75 -9.32
CA PHE A 337 -13.71 -4.69 -8.20
C PHE A 337 -14.75 -4.21 -7.17
N THR A 338 -14.61 -2.96 -6.68
CA THR A 338 -15.50 -2.40 -5.67
C THR A 338 -16.92 -2.13 -6.18
N LYS A 339 -17.08 -1.73 -7.46
CA LYS A 339 -18.39 -1.64 -8.13
C LYS A 339 -19.09 -2.99 -8.16
N SER A 340 -18.32 -4.06 -8.44
CA SER A 340 -18.86 -5.41 -8.49
C SER A 340 -19.39 -5.92 -7.14
N LEU A 341 -18.84 -5.43 -6.02
CA LEU A 341 -19.32 -5.79 -4.67
C LEU A 341 -20.70 -5.20 -4.36
N VAL A 342 -21.04 -4.06 -4.97
CA VAL A 342 -22.36 -3.43 -4.84
C VAL A 342 -23.34 -4.02 -5.84
N ASN A 343 -22.93 -4.16 -7.10
CA ASN A 343 -23.82 -4.61 -8.18
C ASN A 343 -24.14 -6.10 -8.13
N ASN A 344 -23.21 -6.93 -7.64
CA ASN A 344 -23.40 -8.37 -7.52
C ASN A 344 -22.69 -8.89 -6.25
N PRO A 345 -23.30 -8.68 -5.07
CA PRO A 345 -22.70 -9.01 -3.77
C PRO A 345 -22.49 -10.53 -3.62
N PRO A 346 -21.25 -11.01 -3.46
CA PRO A 346 -21.00 -12.43 -3.24
C PRO A 346 -21.30 -12.87 -1.79
N ARG A 347 -21.61 -14.16 -1.59
CA ARG A 347 -21.73 -14.78 -0.26
C ARG A 347 -20.39 -15.21 0.34
N THR A 348 -19.37 -15.38 -0.50
CA THR A 348 -18.01 -15.77 -0.11
C THR A 348 -16.99 -14.85 -0.76
N LEU A 349 -15.85 -14.67 -0.09
CA LEU A 349 -14.70 -13.96 -0.63
C LEU A 349 -13.42 -14.72 -0.30
N TRP A 350 -12.43 -14.62 -1.19
CA TRP A 350 -11.10 -15.13 -0.94
C TRP A 350 -10.30 -14.11 -0.15
N THR A 351 -9.67 -14.54 0.94
CA THR A 351 -8.82 -13.68 1.77
C THR A 351 -7.64 -14.45 2.33
N ARG A 352 -6.54 -13.74 2.61
CA ARG A 352 -5.47 -14.29 3.43
C ARG A 352 -5.90 -14.25 4.90
N GLU A 353 -5.91 -15.38 5.58
CA GLU A 353 -6.32 -15.43 6.98
C GLU A 353 -5.35 -14.69 7.89
N LEU A 354 -4.05 -14.74 7.55
CA LEU A 354 -3.05 -13.87 8.11
C LEU A 354 -3.27 -12.45 7.58
N LYS A 355 -3.77 -11.57 8.46
CA LYS A 355 -3.89 -10.14 8.14
C LYS A 355 -2.55 -9.45 8.36
N PHE A 356 -2.22 -8.47 7.51
CA PHE A 356 -0.94 -7.76 7.61
C PHE A 356 -1.10 -6.50 8.47
N ALA A 357 -0.03 -6.11 9.16
CA ALA A 357 -0.01 -4.90 9.96
C ALA A 357 0.21 -3.67 9.08
N GLY A 358 -0.52 -2.60 9.37
CA GLY A 358 -0.24 -1.26 8.82
C GLY A 358 0.21 -0.30 9.89
N VAL A 359 0.45 0.96 9.51
CA VAL A 359 0.93 2.02 10.41
C VAL A 359 0.13 2.12 11.70
N SER A 360 -1.20 1.95 11.62
CA SER A 360 -2.11 1.95 12.76
C SER A 360 -1.75 0.93 13.84
N ASN A 361 -1.11 -0.20 13.51
CA ASN A 361 -0.71 -1.20 14.48
C ASN A 361 0.34 -0.65 15.48
N THR A 362 1.15 0.32 15.05
CA THR A 362 2.11 1.03 15.91
C THR A 362 1.46 2.01 16.88
N SER A 363 0.12 2.12 16.88
CA SER A 363 -0.61 2.96 17.85
C SER A 363 -0.29 2.62 19.30
N THR A 364 0.07 1.37 19.58
CA THR A 364 0.47 0.87 20.90
C THR A 364 1.77 1.49 21.42
N LEU A 365 2.61 2.04 20.53
CA LEU A 365 3.81 2.77 20.92
C LEU A 365 3.47 4.07 21.65
N TYR A 366 2.30 4.65 21.38
CA TYR A 366 1.92 5.98 21.84
C TYR A 366 0.95 5.93 23.03
N THR A 367 1.11 6.88 23.93
CA THR A 367 0.25 7.07 25.09
C THR A 367 -1.08 7.69 24.66
N ARG A 368 -1.05 8.74 23.84
CA ARG A 368 -2.24 9.40 23.27
C ARG A 368 -2.01 9.70 21.79
N GLY A 369 -3.01 9.46 20.95
CA GLY A 369 -2.91 9.70 19.51
C GLY A 369 -4.23 10.14 18.90
N ILE A 370 -4.15 10.64 17.66
CA ILE A 370 -5.32 11.04 16.87
C ILE A 370 -5.39 10.20 15.61
N ARG A 371 -6.56 9.65 15.33
CA ARG A 371 -6.93 9.14 14.01
C ARG A 371 -7.76 10.20 13.30
N ILE A 372 -7.22 10.80 12.25
CA ILE A 372 -8.00 11.64 11.35
C ILE A 372 -8.25 10.90 10.05
N CYS A 373 -9.52 10.81 9.64
CA CYS A 373 -9.87 10.12 8.42
C CYS A 373 -11.00 10.81 7.65
N THR A 374 -11.01 10.60 6.33
CA THR A 374 -12.04 11.15 5.45
C THR A 374 -12.79 10.04 4.72
N GLY A 375 -14.12 10.12 4.69
CA GLY A 375 -14.95 9.15 3.97
C GLY A 375 -14.64 7.71 4.38
N THR A 376 -14.34 6.84 3.41
CA THR A 376 -14.05 5.41 3.63
C THR A 376 -12.73 5.15 4.38
N GLY A 377 -11.90 6.17 4.58
CA GLY A 377 -10.71 6.08 5.43
C GLY A 377 -11.00 5.65 6.88
N ILE A 378 -12.27 5.77 7.32
CA ILE A 378 -12.75 5.24 8.60
C ILE A 378 -12.49 3.74 8.76
N GLY A 379 -12.44 2.98 7.65
CA GLY A 379 -12.09 1.56 7.61
C GLY A 379 -10.74 1.22 8.26
N ALA A 380 -9.73 2.09 8.10
CA ALA A 380 -8.40 1.88 8.68
C ALA A 380 -8.23 2.56 10.04
N ALA A 381 -9.17 3.44 10.42
CA ALA A 381 -9.08 4.28 11.61
C ALA A 381 -9.87 3.74 12.80
N LEU A 382 -11.13 3.35 12.58
CA LEU A 382 -12.09 3.17 13.66
C LEU A 382 -11.64 2.13 14.69
N SER A 383 -11.08 1.00 14.24
CA SER A 383 -10.58 -0.08 15.12
C SER A 383 -9.57 0.42 16.16
N THR A 384 -8.70 1.38 15.80
CA THR A 384 -7.70 1.95 16.73
C THR A 384 -8.40 2.69 17.87
N CYS A 385 -9.44 3.45 17.55
CA CYS A 385 -10.20 4.24 18.51
C CYS A 385 -11.22 3.41 19.31
N LEU A 386 -11.73 2.31 18.74
CA LEU A 386 -12.59 1.37 19.47
C LEU A 386 -11.79 0.60 20.52
N GLN A 387 -10.59 0.12 20.16
CA GLN A 387 -9.79 -0.76 21.02
C GLN A 387 -8.86 0.00 21.98
N SER A 388 -8.85 1.33 21.96
CA SER A 388 -8.05 2.14 22.89
C SER A 388 -8.77 3.43 23.29
N PRO A 389 -8.95 3.70 24.60
CA PRO A 389 -9.58 4.94 25.08
C PRO A 389 -8.70 6.17 24.86
N TYR A 390 -7.39 5.99 24.69
CA TYR A 390 -6.43 7.09 24.52
C TYR A 390 -6.30 7.63 23.08
N TRP A 391 -7.13 7.11 22.17
CA TRP A 391 -7.12 7.53 20.76
C TRP A 391 -8.37 8.33 20.42
N TYR A 392 -8.14 9.55 19.91
CA TYR A 392 -9.17 10.46 19.46
C TYR A 392 -9.54 10.19 18.00
N LEU A 393 -10.82 10.19 17.66
CA LEU A 393 -11.29 10.05 16.28
C LEU A 393 -11.76 11.39 15.71
N ILE A 394 -11.17 11.84 14.62
CA ILE A 394 -11.72 12.90 13.76
C ILE A 394 -12.17 12.24 12.45
N TRP A 395 -13.47 12.19 12.22
CA TRP A 395 -14.04 11.64 10.99
C TRP A 395 -14.79 12.71 10.21
N ILE A 396 -14.26 13.02 9.02
CA ILE A 396 -14.84 14.01 8.10
C ILE A 396 -15.50 13.23 6.95
N GLY A 397 -16.80 13.37 6.78
CA GLY A 397 -17.54 12.68 5.73
C GLY A 397 -18.74 13.50 5.27
N SER A 398 -19.39 13.06 4.21
CA SER A 398 -20.61 13.69 3.69
C SER A 398 -21.77 12.74 3.92
N ASP A 399 -22.83 13.19 4.59
CA ASP A 399 -24.02 12.38 4.88
C ASP A 399 -23.64 11.05 5.55
N GLN A 400 -22.91 11.13 6.66
CA GLN A 400 -22.13 10.01 7.23
C GLN A 400 -23.01 8.80 7.54
N GLU A 401 -24.09 9.00 8.29
CA GLU A 401 -25.00 7.92 8.66
C GLU A 401 -25.72 7.32 7.44
N LYS A 402 -26.19 8.18 6.52
CA LYS A 402 -26.83 7.73 5.27
C LYS A 402 -25.86 6.95 4.37
N THR A 403 -24.58 7.31 4.37
CA THR A 403 -23.59 6.70 3.46
C THR A 403 -23.01 5.41 4.03
N PHE A 404 -22.76 5.35 5.34
CA PHE A 404 -22.05 4.27 6.02
C PHE A 404 -22.94 3.40 6.91
N GLY A 405 -24.23 3.71 6.97
CA GLY A 405 -25.23 2.87 7.59
C GLY A 405 -25.19 2.83 9.12
N PRO A 406 -26.21 2.19 9.72
CA PRO A 406 -26.35 2.09 11.17
C PRO A 406 -25.27 1.21 11.80
N THR A 407 -24.68 0.27 11.06
CA THR A 407 -23.62 -0.61 11.60
C THR A 407 -22.38 0.21 12.02
N ILE A 408 -21.86 1.06 11.14
CA ILE A 408 -20.66 1.85 11.45
C ILE A 408 -20.98 2.99 12.42
N SER A 409 -22.08 3.71 12.23
CA SER A 409 -22.51 4.75 13.16
C SER A 409 -22.77 4.17 14.56
N GLY A 410 -23.45 3.02 14.64
CA GLY A 410 -23.73 2.33 15.89
C GLY A 410 -22.47 1.81 16.60
N LEU A 411 -21.41 1.44 15.88
CA LEU A 411 -20.12 1.13 16.50
C LEU A 411 -19.52 2.35 17.19
N ILE A 412 -19.57 3.53 16.55
CA ILE A 412 -19.06 4.77 17.11
C ILE A 412 -19.89 5.18 18.32
N HIS A 413 -21.21 5.30 18.20
CA HIS A 413 -22.09 5.77 19.27
C HIS A 413 -22.06 4.88 20.52
N ARG A 414 -21.90 3.56 20.37
CA ARG A 414 -21.85 2.64 21.51
C ARG A 414 -20.53 2.66 22.28
N HIS A 415 -19.41 2.98 21.62
CA HIS A 415 -18.08 2.78 22.19
C HIS A 415 -17.26 4.07 22.35
N MET A 416 -17.66 5.17 21.74
CA MET A 416 -16.92 6.43 21.76
C MET A 416 -17.74 7.50 22.48
N GLY A 417 -17.18 8.00 23.59
CA GLY A 417 -17.72 9.15 24.29
C GLY A 417 -17.45 10.46 23.54
N PRO A 418 -18.27 11.51 23.78
CA PRO A 418 -18.16 12.80 23.11
C PRO A 418 -16.82 13.50 23.33
N GLU A 419 -16.09 13.17 24.39
CA GLU A 419 -14.79 13.73 24.76
C GLU A 419 -13.64 13.34 23.83
N ARG A 420 -13.82 12.30 23.00
CA ARG A 420 -12.75 11.72 22.18
C ARG A 420 -13.15 11.48 20.72
N VAL A 421 -14.24 12.10 20.28
CA VAL A 421 -14.77 11.94 18.92
C VAL A 421 -15.22 13.27 18.34
N THR A 422 -14.86 13.51 17.08
CA THR A 422 -15.42 14.59 16.28
C THR A 422 -15.92 14.03 14.97
N LEU A 423 -17.25 14.04 14.84
CA LEU A 423 -17.96 13.69 13.62
C LEU A 423 -18.28 14.98 12.87
N TRP A 424 -17.63 15.17 11.71
CA TRP A 424 -17.89 16.30 10.84
C TRP A 424 -18.63 15.85 9.58
N ASP A 425 -19.94 16.04 9.58
CA ASP A 425 -20.76 15.87 8.38
C ASP A 425 -20.70 17.14 7.52
N SER A 426 -19.95 17.08 6.43
CA SER A 426 -19.74 18.21 5.53
C SER A 426 -21.01 18.62 4.79
N LYS A 427 -21.97 17.72 4.59
CA LYS A 427 -23.21 18.04 3.90
C LYS A 427 -24.15 18.80 4.83
N GLN A 428 -24.28 18.33 6.06
CA GLN A 428 -25.11 19.00 7.08
C GLN A 428 -24.52 20.35 7.50
N ARG A 429 -23.19 20.47 7.54
CA ARG A 429 -22.47 21.69 7.95
C ARG A 429 -22.17 22.65 6.79
N GLY A 430 -22.63 22.37 5.58
CA GLY A 430 -22.45 23.23 4.40
C GLY A 430 -21.01 23.32 3.87
N GLY A 431 -20.11 22.40 4.27
CA GLY A 431 -18.74 22.37 3.79
C GLY A 431 -17.79 21.50 4.61
N ARG A 432 -16.59 21.27 4.07
CA ARG A 432 -15.48 20.64 4.82
C ARG A 432 -14.96 21.62 5.88
N PRO A 433 -14.47 21.14 7.03
CA PRO A 433 -13.86 22.03 8.01
C PRO A 433 -12.54 22.58 7.48
N ASP A 434 -12.06 23.67 8.08
CA ASP A 434 -10.62 23.93 8.13
C ASP A 434 -9.96 22.78 8.90
N THR A 435 -9.49 21.80 8.13
CA THR A 435 -9.08 20.50 8.65
C THR A 435 -7.81 20.63 9.50
N MET A 436 -6.91 21.54 9.14
CA MET A 436 -5.70 21.78 9.92
C MET A 436 -6.00 22.55 11.20
N LYS A 437 -6.90 23.55 11.17
CA LYS A 437 -7.35 24.21 12.40
C LYS A 437 -7.99 23.22 13.36
N LEU A 438 -8.95 22.42 12.89
CA LEU A 438 -9.61 21.40 13.69
C LEU A 438 -8.60 20.41 14.29
N LEU A 439 -7.68 19.89 13.46
CA LEU A 439 -6.68 18.94 13.92
C LEU A 439 -5.75 19.52 14.98
N ARG A 440 -5.28 20.76 14.80
CA ARG A 440 -4.41 21.45 15.76
C ARG A 440 -5.11 21.68 17.12
N GLU A 441 -6.35 22.14 17.10
CA GLU A 441 -7.14 22.34 18.33
C GLU A 441 -7.33 21.03 19.08
N VAL A 442 -7.65 19.94 18.38
CA VAL A 442 -7.76 18.60 18.97
C VAL A 442 -6.39 18.08 19.42
N TYR A 443 -5.32 18.30 18.67
CA TYR A 443 -3.96 17.87 19.01
C TYR A 443 -3.50 18.44 20.36
N HIS A 444 -3.70 19.74 20.58
CA HIS A 444 -3.33 20.39 21.83
C HIS A 444 -4.27 20.04 22.98
N SER A 445 -5.59 20.08 22.77
CA SER A 445 -6.57 19.76 23.83
C SER A 445 -6.53 18.29 24.25
N TRP A 446 -6.32 17.37 23.31
CA TRP A 446 -6.10 15.96 23.57
C TRP A 446 -4.67 15.64 24.02
N ASN A 447 -3.75 16.60 24.07
CA ASN A 447 -2.33 16.37 24.38
C ASN A 447 -1.77 15.13 23.64
N ALA A 448 -1.98 15.08 22.33
CA ALA A 448 -1.63 13.92 21.51
C ALA A 448 -0.13 13.89 21.21
N GLU A 449 0.45 12.68 21.13
CA GLU A 449 1.85 12.52 20.74
C GLU A 449 2.02 12.42 19.22
N VAL A 450 1.00 11.86 18.54
CA VAL A 450 1.05 11.55 17.11
C VAL A 450 -0.32 11.62 16.45
N VAL A 451 -0.33 11.96 15.16
CA VAL A 451 -1.52 11.91 14.30
C VAL A 451 -1.32 10.86 13.22
N PHE A 452 -2.26 9.93 13.08
CA PHE A 452 -2.33 9.08 11.89
C PHE A 452 -3.47 9.54 10.98
N ILE A 453 -3.14 9.75 9.70
CA ILE A 453 -4.02 10.33 8.71
C ILE A 453 -4.44 9.25 7.72
N THR A 454 -5.72 9.19 7.39
CA THR A 454 -6.25 8.35 6.30
C THR A 454 -7.24 9.15 5.46
N SER A 455 -6.73 9.78 4.41
CA SER A 455 -7.49 10.61 3.46
C SER A 455 -7.11 10.25 2.03
N ASN A 456 -7.84 10.79 1.04
CA ASN A 456 -7.42 10.81 -0.37
C ASN A 456 -6.09 11.57 -0.55
N TYR A 457 -5.48 11.48 -1.74
CA TYR A 457 -4.14 12.03 -2.02
C TYR A 457 -4.01 13.52 -1.66
N ILE A 458 -4.98 14.34 -2.08
CA ILE A 458 -4.99 15.79 -1.83
C ILE A 458 -5.09 16.06 -0.33
N GLY A 459 -6.12 15.55 0.33
CA GLY A 459 -6.32 15.82 1.76
C GLY A 459 -5.19 15.25 2.62
N ASN A 460 -4.64 14.10 2.25
CA ASN A 460 -3.47 13.53 2.94
C ASN A 460 -2.25 14.45 2.80
N SER A 461 -1.99 14.96 1.59
CA SER A 461 -0.86 15.86 1.32
C SER A 461 -1.01 17.19 2.06
N GLU A 462 -2.20 17.79 2.04
CA GLU A 462 -2.48 19.04 2.74
C GLU A 462 -2.31 18.90 4.25
N ILE A 463 -2.85 17.84 4.85
CA ILE A 463 -2.74 17.60 6.31
C ILE A 463 -1.29 17.29 6.68
N MET A 464 -0.58 16.46 5.91
CA MET A 464 0.84 16.16 6.15
C MET A 464 1.71 17.42 6.09
N GLN A 465 1.46 18.30 5.11
CA GLN A 465 2.16 19.58 4.98
C GLN A 465 1.87 20.51 6.16
N GLY A 466 0.61 20.65 6.56
CA GLY A 466 0.22 21.46 7.71
C GLY A 466 0.82 20.94 9.01
N CYS A 467 0.73 19.63 9.27
CA CYS A 467 1.32 19.01 10.47
C CYS A 467 2.82 19.24 10.51
N LYS A 468 3.52 19.05 9.38
CA LYS A 468 4.97 19.23 9.32
C LYS A 468 5.39 20.68 9.54
N ALA A 469 4.63 21.63 9.02
CA ALA A 469 4.88 23.07 9.23
C ALA A 469 4.66 23.50 10.68
N GLU A 470 3.73 22.88 11.40
CA GLU A 470 3.43 23.15 12.81
C GLU A 470 4.25 22.28 13.79
N GLY A 471 5.11 21.40 13.29
CA GLY A 471 5.89 20.49 14.13
C GLY A 471 5.08 19.34 14.75
N ILE A 472 3.86 19.11 14.29
CA ILE A 472 2.99 18.00 14.73
C ILE A 472 3.47 16.69 14.09
N PRO A 473 3.86 15.67 14.87
CA PRO A 473 4.25 14.38 14.33
C PRO A 473 3.05 13.68 13.68
N ALA A 474 3.15 13.39 12.38
CA ALA A 474 2.07 12.79 11.62
C ALA A 474 2.54 11.73 10.64
N PHE A 475 1.70 10.71 10.45
CA PHE A 475 1.88 9.65 9.46
C PHE A 475 0.63 9.52 8.60
N GLY A 476 0.76 9.87 7.33
CA GLY A 476 -0.31 9.78 6.35
C GLY A 476 -0.31 8.50 5.54
N THR A 477 -1.39 8.28 4.79
CA THR A 477 -1.46 7.21 3.80
C THR A 477 -0.28 7.35 2.83
N LEU A 478 0.45 6.25 2.59
CA LEU A 478 1.47 6.23 1.55
C LEU A 478 0.80 6.04 0.18
N TRP A 479 1.20 6.88 -0.76
CA TRP A 479 0.76 6.83 -2.16
C TRP A 479 1.90 6.42 -3.11
N ASP A 480 3.13 6.39 -2.61
CA ASP A 480 4.37 6.11 -3.35
C ASP A 480 4.82 4.64 -3.22
N PHE A 481 3.87 3.70 -3.17
CA PHE A 481 4.20 2.31 -2.83
C PHE A 481 4.95 1.53 -3.89
#